data_AF-A0A7V8SZF8-F1
#
_entry.id   AF-A0A7V8SZF8-F1
#
_cell.length_a   1.000
_cell.length_b   1.000
_cell.length_c   1.000
_cell.angle_alpha   90.00
_cell.angle_beta   90.00
_cell.angle_gamma   90.00
#
_symmetry.space_group_name_H-M   'P 1'
#
loop_
_entity.id
_entity.type
_entity.pdbx_description
1 polymer ?
#
loop_
_entity_poly.entity_id
_entity_poly.type
_entity_poly.pdbx_seq_one_letter_code
_entity_poly.pdbx_strand_id
1 'polypeptide(L)'
;RIDGTDMRFLLDTAATSMLNLKSFSSGRSKEIRVTSWSGTAATSAREVFLPEILFGDHRLNDLRLPAIDLSPIASACGGKIDGILGVDLLDKMGVTIDLKRGVASVSSVPASPTAAYKQMEEDMHHCTSAFEAGNAAELGDCFDSEIVLFALQREYRGRGEVMKYLQDRFLQYAPRLTYRMKLDDVKLFGDALWYTYDYEIISPQEHLVGRGMSMCRKIGTRWRILNMHNSLREPVTSANP
;
A
#
# COMPACT_ATOMS: atom_id res chain seq x y z
N ARG A 1 3.54 21.81 12.90
CA ARG A 1 4.48 22.86 13.35
C ARG A 1 4.63 23.91 12.25
N ILE A 2 4.63 25.19 12.63
CA ILE A 2 4.81 26.34 11.72
C ILE A 2 5.82 27.25 12.42
N ASP A 3 6.89 27.66 11.72
CA ASP A 3 7.98 28.49 12.28
C ASP A 3 8.50 27.97 13.63
N GLY A 4 8.74 26.66 13.71
CA GLY A 4 9.23 26.01 14.93
C GLY A 4 8.19 25.84 16.06
N THR A 5 6.97 26.38 15.91
CA THR A 5 5.93 26.35 16.94
C THR A 5 4.83 25.32 16.64
N ASP A 6 4.42 24.57 17.65
CA ASP A 6 3.33 23.61 17.53
C ASP A 6 1.98 24.34 17.58
N MET A 7 1.15 24.07 16.56
CA MET A 7 -0.12 24.74 16.31
C MET A 7 -1.26 23.72 16.40
N ARG A 8 -2.44 24.16 16.84
CA ARG A 8 -3.63 23.29 16.96
C ARG A 8 -4.58 23.52 15.81
N PHE A 9 -4.78 22.50 14.98
CA PHE A 9 -5.71 22.55 13.86
C PHE A 9 -6.92 21.66 14.13
N LEU A 10 -8.11 22.14 13.74
CA LEU A 10 -9.31 21.32 13.64
C LEU A 10 -9.26 20.54 12.32
N LEU A 11 -9.46 19.22 12.36
CA LEU A 11 -9.59 18.40 11.16
C LEU A 11 -11.02 18.53 10.61
N ASP A 12 -11.17 19.05 9.39
CA ASP A 12 -12.48 19.21 8.75
C ASP A 12 -12.42 18.81 7.27
N THR A 13 -12.93 17.62 6.96
CA THR A 13 -12.94 17.08 5.60
C THR A 13 -13.94 17.78 4.67
N ALA A 14 -14.80 18.66 5.20
CA ALA A 14 -15.81 19.41 4.45
C ALA A 14 -15.44 20.89 4.24
N ALA A 15 -14.22 21.29 4.60
CA ALA A 15 -13.70 22.64 4.46
C ALA A 15 -12.42 22.70 3.63
N THR A 16 -12.14 23.88 3.08
CA THR A 16 -10.79 24.25 2.62
C THR A 16 -9.95 24.69 3.81
N SER A 17 -8.65 24.41 3.77
CA SER A 17 -7.72 24.76 4.85
C SER A 17 -7.65 26.27 5.07
N MET A 18 -7.67 26.68 6.34
CA MET A 18 -7.67 28.09 6.73
C MET A 18 -6.98 28.29 8.08
N LEU A 19 -6.52 29.51 8.31
CA LEU A 19 -5.82 29.92 9.52
C LEU A 19 -6.73 30.77 10.42
N ASN A 20 -6.42 30.79 11.71
CA ASN A 20 -7.01 31.74 12.62
C ASN A 20 -6.29 33.09 12.49
N LEU A 21 -7.05 34.15 12.21
CA LEU A 21 -6.56 35.52 12.12
C LEU A 21 -5.86 35.99 13.41
N LYS A 22 -6.30 35.51 14.58
CA LYS A 22 -5.63 35.83 15.86
C LYS A 22 -4.23 35.23 15.98
N SER A 23 -4.03 34.06 15.37
CA SER A 23 -2.73 33.38 15.36
C SER A 23 -1.85 33.90 14.22
N PHE A 24 -2.46 34.34 13.11
CA PHE A 24 -1.78 34.76 11.89
C PHE A 24 -2.31 36.12 11.42
N SER A 25 -1.85 37.18 12.08
CA SER A 25 -2.32 38.56 11.86
C SER A 25 -1.51 39.33 10.80
N SER A 26 -0.41 38.77 10.30
CA SER A 26 0.37 39.31 9.19
C SER A 26 -0.20 38.86 7.84
N GLY A 27 -0.14 39.71 6.81
CA GLY A 27 -0.61 39.37 5.46
C GLY A 27 -1.40 40.48 4.78
N ARG A 28 -1.90 40.19 3.57
CA ARG A 28 -2.69 41.13 2.76
C ARG A 28 -4.17 40.72 2.77
N SER A 29 -5.06 41.68 2.95
CA SER A 29 -6.51 41.43 2.89
C SER A 29 -6.98 41.30 1.44
N LYS A 30 -7.80 40.30 1.16
CA LYS A 30 -8.49 40.14 -0.13
C LYS A 30 -9.84 39.47 0.08
N GLU A 31 -10.79 39.74 -0.79
CA GLU A 31 -12.06 39.02 -0.78
C GLU A 31 -11.83 37.60 -1.29
N ILE A 32 -12.34 36.60 -0.57
CA ILE A 32 -12.24 35.20 -0.98
C ILE A 32 -13.60 34.52 -0.89
N ARG A 33 -13.73 33.43 -1.64
CA ARG A 33 -14.85 32.50 -1.48
C ARG A 33 -14.40 31.37 -0.58
N VAL A 34 -15.14 31.16 0.51
CA VAL A 34 -14.96 30.01 1.41
C VAL A 34 -16.08 29.03 1.11
N THR A 35 -15.71 27.79 0.77
CA THR A 35 -16.66 26.73 0.45
C THR A 35 -16.80 25.79 1.65
N SER A 36 -18.05 25.53 2.04
CA SER A 36 -18.45 24.54 3.03
C SER A 36 -19.50 23.60 2.42
N TRP A 37 -19.77 22.47 3.07
CA TRP A 37 -20.85 21.56 2.64
C TRP A 37 -22.22 22.23 2.54
N SER A 38 -22.51 23.23 3.38
CA SER A 38 -23.76 24.01 3.37
C SER A 38 -23.81 25.11 2.30
N GLY A 39 -22.73 25.30 1.52
CA GLY A 39 -22.64 26.31 0.48
C GLY A 39 -21.37 27.16 0.53
N THR A 40 -21.18 27.99 -0.50
CA THR A 40 -20.05 28.93 -0.61
C THR A 40 -20.49 30.30 -0.14
N ALA A 41 -19.79 30.86 0.86
CA ALA A 41 -19.99 32.23 1.31
C ALA A 41 -18.83 33.12 0.83
N ALA A 42 -19.16 34.31 0.33
CA ALA A 42 -18.16 35.36 0.14
C ALA A 42 -17.83 35.97 1.51
N THR A 43 -16.55 35.98 1.87
CA THR A 43 -16.08 36.65 3.09
C THR A 43 -14.78 37.38 2.80
N SER A 44 -14.56 38.47 3.54
CA SER A 44 -13.23 39.07 3.58
C SER A 44 -12.31 38.16 4.39
N ALA A 45 -11.14 37.83 3.84
CA ALA A 45 -10.11 37.11 4.56
C ALA A 45 -8.74 37.76 4.30
N ARG A 46 -7.77 37.41 5.13
CA ARG A 46 -6.38 37.76 4.89
C ARG A 46 -5.65 36.60 4.28
N GLU A 47 -5.00 36.80 3.15
CA GLU A 47 -4.09 35.80 2.62
C GLU A 47 -2.77 35.87 3.39
N VAL A 48 -2.39 34.72 3.95
CA VAL A 48 -1.15 34.53 4.70
C VAL A 48 -0.28 33.59 3.89
N PHE A 49 0.98 33.98 3.72
CA PHE A 49 2.00 33.12 3.14
C PHE A 49 2.73 32.39 4.26
N LEU A 50 2.77 31.07 4.17
CA LEU A 50 3.50 30.19 5.07
C LEU A 50 4.63 29.52 4.28
N PRO A 51 5.90 29.84 4.59
CA PRO A 51 7.02 29.27 3.85
C PRO A 51 7.12 27.76 4.07
N GLU A 52 6.80 27.29 5.27
CA GLU A 52 6.84 25.88 5.64
C GLU A 52 5.75 25.54 6.66
N ILE A 53 5.11 24.38 6.47
CA ILE A 53 4.35 23.68 7.49
C ILE A 53 4.88 22.25 7.59
N LEU A 54 5.15 21.81 8.82
CA LEU A 54 5.48 20.42 9.13
C LEU A 54 4.26 19.72 9.74
N PHE A 55 3.90 18.56 9.20
CA PHE A 55 2.84 17.70 9.71
C PHE A 55 3.30 16.24 9.68
N GLY A 56 3.57 15.64 10.85
CA GLY A 56 4.33 14.39 10.93
C GLY A 56 5.70 14.58 10.26
N ASP A 57 6.04 13.68 9.32
CA ASP A 57 7.25 13.75 8.51
C ASP A 57 7.07 14.53 7.18
N HIS A 58 5.87 15.06 6.94
CA HIS A 58 5.57 15.81 5.71
C HIS A 58 5.91 17.28 5.87
N ARG A 59 6.59 17.80 4.85
CA ARG A 59 6.92 19.21 4.70
C ARG A 59 6.14 19.79 3.52
N LEU A 60 5.27 20.74 3.82
CA LEU A 60 4.54 21.52 2.82
C LEU A 60 5.18 22.90 2.73
N ASN A 61 5.55 23.30 1.52
CA ASN A 61 6.24 24.57 1.27
C ASN A 61 5.35 25.55 0.53
N ASP A 62 5.66 26.84 0.68
CA ASP A 62 5.11 27.94 -0.12
C ASP A 62 3.56 28.00 -0.14
N LEU A 63 2.94 27.73 1.01
CA LEU A 63 1.49 27.70 1.13
C LEU A 63 0.91 29.11 1.23
N ARG A 64 -0.20 29.34 0.53
CA ARG A 64 -1.03 30.54 0.70
C ARG A 64 -2.37 30.10 1.22
N LEU A 65 -2.68 30.48 2.46
CA LEU A 65 -3.91 30.10 3.13
C LEU A 65 -4.68 31.36 3.56
N PRO A 66 -6.01 31.29 3.53
CA PRO A 66 -6.83 32.36 4.07
C PRO A 66 -6.85 32.32 5.60
N ALA A 67 -6.79 33.48 6.23
CA ALA A 67 -6.96 33.68 7.66
C ALA A 67 -8.28 34.40 7.92
N ILE A 68 -9.12 33.81 8.77
CA ILE A 68 -10.41 34.35 9.22
C ILE A 68 -10.50 34.29 10.74
N ASP A 69 -11.46 34.99 11.33
CA ASP A 69 -11.66 34.90 12.79
C ASP A 69 -12.32 33.57 13.17
N LEU A 70 -11.54 32.66 13.74
CA LEU A 70 -12.00 31.36 14.25
C LEU A 70 -12.33 31.40 15.75
N SER A 71 -12.34 32.56 16.39
CA SER A 71 -12.60 32.70 17.84
C SER A 71 -13.91 32.05 18.31
N PRO A 72 -15.03 32.15 17.56
CA PRO A 72 -16.27 31.48 17.96
C PRO A 72 -16.13 29.96 18.03
N ILE A 73 -15.46 29.35 17.04
CA ILE A 73 -15.22 27.91 16.97
C ILE A 73 -14.27 27.48 18.11
N ALA A 74 -13.17 28.21 18.31
CA ALA A 74 -12.23 27.96 19.40
C ALA A 74 -12.93 27.98 20.77
N SER A 75 -13.83 28.95 20.99
CA SER A 75 -14.59 29.06 22.23
C SER A 75 -15.54 27.88 22.42
N ALA A 76 -16.22 27.45 21.36
CA ALA A 76 -17.12 26.29 21.40
C ALA A 76 -16.38 24.96 21.63
N CYS A 77 -15.18 24.81 21.07
CA CYS A 77 -14.34 23.61 21.24
C CYS A 77 -13.53 23.62 22.55
N GLY A 78 -13.68 24.64 23.40
CA GLY A 78 -13.04 24.70 24.73
C GLY A 78 -11.52 24.89 24.69
N GLY A 79 -10.96 25.42 23.61
CA GLY A 79 -9.51 25.55 23.49
C GLY A 79 -9.03 26.36 22.29
N LYS A 80 -7.73 26.66 22.28
CA LYS A 80 -7.07 27.36 21.17
C LYS A 80 -7.16 26.53 19.89
N ILE A 81 -7.62 27.17 18.82
CA ILE A 81 -7.58 26.67 17.44
C ILE A 81 -6.81 27.68 16.61
N ASP A 82 -5.70 27.24 16.02
CA ASP A 82 -4.81 28.01 15.14
C ASP A 82 -5.23 27.96 13.67
N GLY A 83 -6.07 27.00 13.30
CA GLY A 83 -6.61 26.86 11.95
C GLY A 83 -7.52 25.65 11.78
N ILE A 84 -8.04 25.49 10.57
CA ILE A 84 -8.75 24.30 10.11
C ILE A 84 -7.87 23.64 9.04
N LEU A 85 -7.64 22.34 9.22
CA LEU A 85 -6.98 21.49 8.25
C LEU A 85 -8.04 20.84 7.37
N GLY A 86 -8.16 21.38 6.17
CA GLY A 86 -9.18 21.06 5.18
C GLY A 86 -8.77 19.97 4.20
N VAL A 87 -9.72 19.55 3.37
CA VAL A 87 -9.55 18.46 2.38
C VAL A 87 -8.41 18.72 1.40
N ASP A 88 -8.15 19.98 1.05
CA ASP A 88 -7.11 20.39 0.10
C ASP A 88 -5.69 20.08 0.58
N LEU A 89 -5.40 20.25 1.87
CA LEU A 89 -4.10 19.89 2.44
C LEU A 89 -4.06 18.41 2.85
N LEU A 90 -5.18 17.86 3.32
CA LEU A 90 -5.29 16.43 3.65
C LEU A 90 -5.01 15.54 2.43
N ASP A 91 -5.57 15.90 1.28
CA ASP A 91 -5.36 15.21 0.00
C ASP A 91 -3.89 15.27 -0.43
N LYS A 92 -3.27 16.47 -0.39
CA LYS A 92 -1.84 16.64 -0.70
C LYS A 92 -0.92 15.81 0.18
N MET A 93 -1.31 15.57 1.43
CA MET A 93 -0.54 14.76 2.38
C MET A 93 -0.85 13.26 2.27
N GLY A 94 -1.90 12.85 1.55
CA GLY A 94 -2.32 11.44 1.50
C GLY A 94 -2.81 10.91 2.85
N VAL A 95 -3.51 11.74 3.62
CA VAL A 95 -3.98 11.36 4.97
C VAL A 95 -5.08 10.31 4.88
N THR A 96 -4.94 9.23 5.66
CA THR A 96 -6.00 8.26 5.95
C THR A 96 -6.60 8.56 7.32
N ILE A 97 -7.93 8.58 7.43
CA ILE A 97 -8.64 8.83 8.70
C ILE A 97 -9.39 7.57 9.10
N ASP A 98 -9.00 6.95 10.21
CA ASP A 98 -9.75 5.87 10.86
C ASP A 98 -10.71 6.49 11.88
N LEU A 99 -11.96 6.69 11.44
CA LEU A 99 -13.03 7.30 12.27
C LEU A 99 -13.38 6.45 13.49
N LYS A 100 -13.27 5.12 13.40
CA LYS A 100 -13.63 4.21 14.50
C LYS A 100 -12.62 4.33 15.63
N ARG A 101 -11.34 4.43 15.29
CA ARG A 101 -10.25 4.59 16.27
C ARG A 101 -9.97 6.04 16.63
N GLY A 102 -10.52 7.00 15.89
CA GLY A 102 -10.29 8.43 16.11
C GLY A 102 -8.85 8.84 15.81
N VAL A 103 -8.21 8.20 14.84
CA VAL A 103 -6.81 8.48 14.46
C VAL A 103 -6.70 8.84 12.98
N ALA A 104 -5.88 9.83 12.69
CA ALA A 104 -5.45 10.16 11.33
C ALA A 104 -4.00 9.69 11.17
N SER A 105 -3.74 8.93 10.12
CA SER A 105 -2.41 8.45 9.76
C SER A 105 -2.02 9.03 8.41
N VAL A 106 -0.86 9.66 8.35
CA VAL A 106 -0.23 9.96 7.07
C VAL A 106 0.54 8.70 6.72
N SER A 107 0.02 7.91 5.79
CA SER A 107 0.75 6.73 5.36
C SER A 107 2.05 7.22 4.70
N SER A 108 3.20 6.84 5.27
CA SER A 108 4.41 6.73 4.48
C SER A 108 4.02 5.94 3.24
N VAL A 109 4.29 6.51 2.06
CA VAL A 109 4.15 5.90 0.73
C VAL A 109 4.05 4.38 0.85
N PRO A 110 2.99 3.71 0.33
CA PRO A 110 2.96 2.25 0.35
C PRO A 110 4.33 1.80 -0.14
N ALA A 111 5.03 0.96 0.65
CA ALA A 111 6.36 0.47 0.30
C ALA A 111 6.31 0.18 -1.20
N SER A 112 7.16 0.85 -1.99
CA SER A 112 7.06 0.80 -3.45
C SER A 112 6.81 -0.65 -3.86
N PRO A 113 5.99 -0.96 -4.87
CA PRO A 113 5.64 -2.35 -5.17
C PRO A 113 6.86 -3.28 -5.19
N THR A 114 8.00 -2.78 -5.65
CA THR A 114 9.32 -3.40 -5.56
C THR A 114 9.88 -3.58 -4.13
N ALA A 115 9.80 -2.59 -3.25
CA ALA A 115 10.21 -2.72 -1.84
C ALA A 115 9.29 -3.67 -1.06
N ALA A 116 7.98 -3.60 -1.26
CA ALA A 116 7.03 -4.53 -0.67
C ALA A 116 7.30 -5.97 -1.14
N TYR A 117 7.59 -6.15 -2.43
CA TYR A 117 8.02 -7.43 -2.98
C TYR A 117 9.30 -7.94 -2.34
N LYS A 118 10.35 -7.12 -2.22
CA LYS A 118 11.61 -7.53 -1.59
C LYS A 118 11.41 -8.02 -0.17
N GLN A 119 10.63 -7.30 0.64
CA GLN A 119 10.32 -7.74 2.00
C GLN A 119 9.56 -9.08 2.00
N MET A 120 8.57 -9.24 1.12
CA MET A 120 7.83 -10.48 1.00
C MET A 120 8.72 -11.64 0.54
N GLU A 121 9.64 -11.41 -0.40
CA GLU A 121 10.61 -12.38 -0.88
C GLU A 121 11.60 -12.81 0.22
N GLU A 122 12.09 -11.86 1.02
CA GLU A 122 12.92 -12.15 2.20
C GLU A 122 12.14 -12.98 3.23
N ASP A 123 10.91 -12.57 3.57
CA ASP A 123 10.06 -13.26 4.54
C ASP A 123 9.69 -14.68 4.08
N MET A 124 9.48 -14.88 2.77
CA MET A 124 9.08 -16.16 2.18
C MET A 124 10.23 -16.95 1.55
N HIS A 125 11.49 -16.55 1.71
CA HIS A 125 12.63 -17.26 1.12
C HIS A 125 12.66 -18.75 1.52
N HIS A 126 12.29 -19.03 2.77
CA HIS A 126 12.15 -20.38 3.33
C HIS A 126 11.17 -21.27 2.55
N CYS A 127 10.16 -20.71 1.86
CA CYS A 127 9.20 -21.46 1.06
C CYS A 127 9.83 -22.16 -0.14
N THR A 128 10.75 -21.45 -0.83
CA THR A 128 11.51 -22.04 -1.94
C THR A 128 12.43 -23.14 -1.43
N SER A 129 13.13 -22.89 -0.31
CA SER A 129 13.98 -23.90 0.32
C SER A 129 13.19 -25.14 0.75
N ALA A 130 11.99 -24.95 1.31
CA ALA A 130 11.11 -26.04 1.70
C ALA A 130 10.63 -26.87 0.49
N PHE A 131 10.35 -26.23 -0.65
CA PHE A 131 10.02 -26.91 -1.89
C PHE A 131 11.19 -27.77 -2.39
N GLU A 132 12.38 -27.20 -2.55
CA GLU A 132 13.57 -27.92 -3.04
C GLU A 132 14.03 -29.04 -2.10
N ALA A 133 13.89 -28.84 -0.78
CA ALA A 133 14.21 -29.83 0.23
C ALA A 133 13.11 -30.90 0.43
N GLY A 134 11.94 -30.75 -0.19
CA GLY A 134 10.81 -31.66 -0.01
C GLY A 134 10.14 -31.56 1.37
N ASN A 135 10.32 -30.46 2.10
CA ASN A 135 9.69 -30.23 3.40
C ASN A 135 8.22 -29.82 3.23
N ALA A 136 7.35 -30.82 3.12
CA ALA A 136 5.92 -30.63 2.91
C ALA A 136 5.23 -29.79 3.99
N ALA A 137 5.62 -29.93 5.27
CA ALA A 137 4.96 -29.23 6.37
C ALA A 137 5.25 -27.72 6.29
N GLU A 138 6.52 -27.37 6.15
CA GLU A 138 6.97 -25.98 6.04
C GLU A 138 6.46 -25.32 4.74
N LEU A 139 6.50 -26.03 3.61
CA LEU A 139 5.93 -25.53 2.37
C LEU A 139 4.41 -25.31 2.48
N GLY A 140 3.69 -26.21 3.16
CA GLY A 140 2.27 -26.04 3.43
C GLY A 140 1.95 -24.76 4.21
N ASP A 141 2.86 -24.36 5.10
CA ASP A 141 2.80 -23.10 5.84
C ASP A 141 3.12 -21.86 5.01
N CYS A 142 3.51 -21.99 3.75
CA CYS A 142 3.62 -20.84 2.84
C CYS A 142 2.28 -20.52 2.16
N PHE A 143 1.38 -21.49 2.08
CA PHE A 143 0.11 -21.33 1.39
C PHE A 143 -1.00 -20.85 2.32
N ASP A 144 -1.83 -19.98 1.78
CA ASP A 144 -3.10 -19.65 2.39
C ASP A 144 -4.00 -20.89 2.50
N SER A 145 -4.90 -20.96 3.49
CA SER A 145 -5.86 -22.06 3.58
C SER A 145 -6.77 -22.14 2.35
N GLU A 146 -7.05 -20.99 1.72
CA GLU A 146 -7.95 -20.84 0.57
C GLU A 146 -7.20 -20.73 -0.77
N ILE A 147 -5.91 -21.10 -0.81
CA ILE A 147 -5.08 -21.05 -2.03
C ILE A 147 -5.78 -21.67 -3.25
N VAL A 148 -5.68 -21.00 -4.39
CA VAL A 148 -6.04 -21.57 -5.69
C VAL A 148 -4.80 -21.66 -6.57
N LEU A 149 -4.48 -22.86 -7.06
CA LEU A 149 -3.39 -23.10 -8.00
C LEU A 149 -3.95 -23.56 -9.35
N PHE A 150 -3.62 -22.83 -10.40
CA PHE A 150 -3.82 -23.27 -11.79
C PHE A 150 -2.49 -23.80 -12.33
N ALA A 151 -2.43 -25.10 -12.62
CA ALA A 151 -1.24 -25.75 -13.17
C ALA A 151 -1.63 -26.79 -14.23
N LEU A 152 -0.97 -26.75 -15.39
CA LEU A 152 -1.18 -27.65 -16.53
C LEU A 152 -2.67 -27.86 -16.88
N GLN A 153 -3.40 -26.77 -17.05
CA GLN A 153 -4.84 -26.77 -17.40
C GLN A 153 -5.78 -27.35 -16.33
N ARG A 154 -5.29 -27.64 -15.12
CA ARG A 154 -6.11 -28.02 -13.98
C ARG A 154 -6.05 -26.96 -12.88
N GLU A 155 -7.18 -26.80 -12.20
CA GLU A 155 -7.31 -26.02 -10.99
C GLU A 155 -7.27 -26.93 -9.75
N TYR A 156 -6.55 -26.50 -8.72
CA TYR A 156 -6.48 -27.12 -7.39
C TYR A 156 -6.89 -26.08 -6.35
N ARG A 157 -7.80 -26.45 -5.44
CA ARG A 157 -8.41 -25.52 -4.48
C ARG A 157 -8.14 -25.94 -3.04
N GLY A 158 -7.69 -24.97 -2.25
CA GLY A 158 -7.36 -25.13 -0.85
C GLY A 158 -6.01 -25.80 -0.62
N ARG A 159 -5.43 -25.52 0.56
CA ARG A 159 -4.07 -25.95 0.91
C ARG A 159 -3.84 -27.45 0.75
N GLY A 160 -4.83 -28.27 1.13
CA GLY A 160 -4.72 -29.73 1.08
C GLY A 160 -4.56 -30.27 -0.35
N GLU A 161 -5.38 -29.80 -1.30
CA GLU A 161 -5.31 -30.27 -2.69
C GLU A 161 -4.02 -29.79 -3.37
N VAL A 162 -3.64 -28.53 -3.14
CA VAL A 162 -2.39 -27.96 -3.66
C VAL A 162 -1.18 -28.73 -3.14
N MET A 163 -1.11 -28.98 -1.83
CA MET A 163 0.01 -29.72 -1.25
C MET A 163 0.07 -31.16 -1.74
N LYS A 164 -1.07 -31.83 -1.92
CA LYS A 164 -1.11 -33.17 -2.50
C LYS A 164 -0.54 -33.18 -3.92
N TYR A 165 -0.96 -32.24 -4.77
CA TYR A 165 -0.42 -32.12 -6.13
C TYR A 165 1.09 -31.90 -6.13
N LEU A 166 1.58 -30.95 -5.33
CA LEU A 166 3.02 -30.65 -5.27
C LEU A 166 3.80 -31.86 -4.73
N GLN A 167 3.29 -32.56 -3.73
CA GLN A 167 3.93 -33.74 -3.15
C GLN A 167 4.06 -34.88 -4.16
N ASP A 168 2.92 -35.25 -4.76
CA ASP A 168 2.82 -36.38 -5.68
C ASP A 168 3.64 -36.14 -6.96
N ARG A 169 3.79 -34.88 -7.37
CA ARG A 169 4.52 -34.54 -8.60
C ARG A 169 5.99 -34.20 -8.37
N PHE A 170 6.29 -33.32 -7.42
CA PHE A 170 7.60 -32.70 -7.32
C PHE A 170 8.37 -33.14 -6.07
N LEU A 171 7.79 -33.04 -4.87
CA LEU A 171 8.57 -33.18 -3.62
C LEU A 171 9.18 -34.58 -3.46
N GLN A 172 8.61 -35.62 -4.10
CA GLN A 172 9.22 -36.97 -4.15
C GLN A 172 10.63 -37.00 -4.76
N TYR A 173 11.03 -35.96 -5.49
CA TYR A 173 12.33 -35.85 -6.14
C TYR A 173 13.38 -35.08 -5.33
N ALA A 174 13.00 -34.50 -4.19
CA ALA A 174 13.95 -33.84 -3.31
C ALA A 174 15.06 -34.81 -2.84
N PRO A 175 16.31 -34.35 -2.66
CA PRO A 175 16.78 -32.97 -2.85
C PRO A 175 17.20 -32.67 -4.30
N ARG A 176 16.94 -33.56 -5.27
CA ARG A 176 17.27 -33.35 -6.70
C ARG A 176 16.19 -32.52 -7.41
N LEU A 177 15.63 -31.56 -6.71
CA LEU A 177 14.59 -30.65 -7.18
C LEU A 177 15.13 -29.23 -7.06
N THR A 178 15.04 -28.47 -8.15
CA THR A 178 15.47 -27.06 -8.18
C THR A 178 14.34 -26.20 -8.72
N TYR A 179 14.10 -25.06 -8.08
CA TYR A 179 13.16 -24.05 -8.50
C TYR A 179 13.88 -22.71 -8.70
N ARG A 180 13.70 -22.10 -9.86
CA ARG A 180 14.17 -20.74 -10.13
C ARG A 180 13.02 -19.89 -10.59
N MET A 181 13.07 -18.63 -10.17
CA MET A 181 12.08 -17.62 -10.52
C MET A 181 12.81 -16.35 -10.91
N LYS A 182 12.31 -15.68 -11.95
CA LYS A 182 12.71 -14.33 -12.32
C LYS A 182 11.48 -13.44 -12.35
N LEU A 183 11.44 -12.46 -11.44
CA LEU A 183 10.38 -11.45 -11.40
C LEU A 183 10.33 -10.65 -12.72
N ASP A 184 9.12 -10.38 -13.18
CA ASP A 184 8.84 -9.57 -14.38
C ASP A 184 8.14 -8.25 -14.00
N ASP A 185 6.96 -8.31 -13.38
CA ASP A 185 6.21 -7.14 -12.91
C ASP A 185 5.64 -7.38 -11.50
N VAL A 186 5.42 -6.30 -10.76
CA VAL A 186 4.78 -6.35 -9.44
C VAL A 186 3.85 -5.17 -9.20
N LYS A 187 2.67 -5.47 -8.66
CA LYS A 187 1.63 -4.52 -8.29
C LYS A 187 1.21 -4.74 -6.85
N LEU A 188 0.89 -3.64 -6.18
CA LEU A 188 0.38 -3.66 -4.81
C LEU A 188 -1.09 -3.24 -4.82
N PHE A 189 -1.93 -4.03 -4.18
CA PHE A 189 -3.37 -3.81 -4.03
C PHE A 189 -3.75 -3.89 -2.54
N GLY A 190 -3.71 -2.75 -1.85
CA GLY A 190 -3.81 -2.73 -0.39
C GLY A 190 -2.66 -3.53 0.24
N ASP A 191 -3.00 -4.55 1.03
CA ASP A 191 -2.03 -5.46 1.67
C ASP A 191 -1.73 -6.73 0.85
N ALA A 192 -2.15 -6.76 -0.42
CA ALA A 192 -1.88 -7.87 -1.33
C ALA A 192 -0.85 -7.48 -2.40
N LEU A 193 0.09 -8.39 -2.66
CA LEU A 193 1.04 -8.30 -3.76
C LEU A 193 0.60 -9.21 -4.88
N TRP A 194 0.56 -8.68 -6.09
CA TRP A 194 0.33 -9.43 -7.32
C TRP A 194 1.56 -9.30 -8.20
N TYR A 195 2.16 -10.40 -8.63
CA TYR A 195 3.39 -10.38 -9.41
C TYR A 195 3.40 -11.45 -10.50
N THR A 196 4.03 -11.12 -11.61
CA THR A 196 4.30 -12.03 -12.73
C THR A 196 5.77 -12.39 -12.73
N TYR A 197 6.07 -13.60 -13.17
CA TYR A 197 7.43 -14.12 -13.18
C TYR A 197 7.60 -15.18 -14.27
N ASP A 198 8.84 -15.36 -14.72
CA ASP A 198 9.23 -16.57 -15.41
C ASP A 198 9.76 -17.58 -14.38
N TYR A 199 9.50 -18.87 -14.60
CA TYR A 199 9.99 -19.93 -13.71
C TYR A 199 10.63 -21.09 -14.46
N GLU A 200 11.52 -21.78 -13.75
CA GLU A 200 12.17 -23.03 -14.15
C GLU A 200 12.04 -24.02 -12.98
N ILE A 201 11.53 -25.22 -13.24
CA ILE A 201 11.52 -26.34 -12.29
C ILE A 201 12.34 -27.48 -12.92
N ILE A 202 13.38 -27.93 -12.22
CA ILE A 202 14.24 -29.03 -12.66
C ILE A 202 14.11 -30.17 -11.67
N SER A 203 13.74 -31.35 -12.16
CA SER A 203 13.69 -32.60 -11.41
C SER A 203 14.35 -33.72 -12.23
N PRO A 204 14.55 -34.93 -11.67
CA PRO A 204 15.06 -36.07 -12.43
C PRO A 204 14.10 -36.54 -13.54
N GLN A 205 12.80 -36.24 -13.44
CA GLN A 205 11.80 -36.68 -14.41
C GLN A 205 11.54 -35.63 -15.50
N GLU A 206 11.54 -34.36 -15.13
CA GLU A 206 11.13 -33.27 -16.02
C GLU A 206 11.91 -31.97 -15.77
N HIS A 207 12.03 -31.19 -16.84
CA HIS A 207 12.48 -29.81 -16.82
C HIS A 207 11.34 -28.94 -17.39
N LEU A 208 10.73 -28.14 -16.53
CA LEU A 208 9.62 -27.25 -16.88
C LEU A 208 10.10 -25.80 -16.92
N VAL A 209 9.78 -25.10 -18.00
CA VAL A 209 9.99 -23.66 -18.15
C VAL A 209 8.65 -23.01 -18.47
N GLY A 210 8.32 -21.93 -17.77
CA GLY A 210 7.00 -21.33 -17.89
C GLY A 210 6.94 -19.88 -17.46
N ARG A 211 5.73 -19.36 -17.53
CA ARG A 211 5.35 -18.07 -16.95
C ARG A 211 4.33 -18.30 -15.87
N GLY A 212 4.53 -17.63 -14.75
CA GLY A 212 3.67 -17.66 -13.59
C GLY A 212 3.10 -16.29 -13.27
N MET A 213 1.99 -16.32 -12.57
CA MET A 213 1.47 -15.20 -11.81
C MET A 213 1.18 -15.70 -10.40
N SER A 214 1.44 -14.87 -9.40
CA SER A 214 1.11 -15.18 -8.02
C SER A 214 0.51 -13.96 -7.34
N MET A 215 -0.39 -14.24 -6.40
CA MET A 215 -0.90 -13.24 -5.47
C MET A 215 -0.61 -13.69 -4.05
N CYS A 216 0.06 -12.85 -3.28
CA CYS A 216 0.31 -13.04 -1.86
C CYS A 216 -0.49 -12.02 -1.05
N ARG A 217 -1.02 -12.44 0.11
CA ARG A 217 -1.62 -11.53 1.08
C ARG A 217 -0.88 -11.59 2.41
N LYS A 218 -0.87 -10.49 3.14
CA LYS A 218 -0.38 -10.45 4.51
C LYS A 218 -1.51 -10.73 5.50
N ILE A 219 -1.36 -11.78 6.32
CA ILE A 219 -2.26 -12.09 7.43
C ILE A 219 -1.50 -11.86 8.74
N GLY A 220 -1.86 -10.79 9.45
CA GLY A 220 -1.08 -10.33 10.60
C GLY A 220 0.33 -9.94 10.17
N THR A 221 1.34 -10.66 10.65
CA THR A 221 2.75 -10.42 10.29
C THR A 221 3.26 -11.32 9.18
N ARG A 222 2.50 -12.33 8.72
CA ARG A 222 2.98 -13.36 7.80
C ARG A 222 2.40 -13.19 6.40
N TRP A 223 3.25 -13.33 5.40
CA TRP A 223 2.83 -13.48 4.00
C TRP A 223 2.35 -14.91 3.74
N ARG A 224 1.32 -15.03 2.91
CA ARG A 224 0.80 -16.31 2.42
C ARG A 224 0.47 -16.19 0.95
N ILE A 225 0.82 -17.21 0.18
CA ILE A 225 0.46 -17.34 -1.22
C ILE A 225 -1.03 -17.69 -1.29
N LEU A 226 -1.83 -16.84 -1.95
CA LEU A 226 -3.28 -16.96 -2.08
C LEU A 226 -3.72 -17.43 -3.47
N ASN A 227 -2.95 -17.08 -4.51
CA ASN A 227 -3.21 -17.56 -5.86
C ASN A 227 -1.90 -17.83 -6.59
N MET A 228 -1.88 -18.87 -7.40
CA MET A 228 -0.82 -19.11 -8.38
C MET A 228 -1.43 -19.58 -9.69
N HIS A 229 -0.92 -19.07 -10.81
CA HIS A 229 -1.27 -19.54 -12.13
C HIS A 229 0.00 -19.73 -12.94
N ASN A 230 0.33 -20.99 -13.23
CA ASN A 230 1.53 -21.39 -13.96
C ASN A 230 1.15 -22.03 -15.30
N SER A 231 1.60 -21.38 -16.38
CA SER A 231 1.52 -21.91 -17.74
C SER A 231 2.91 -22.31 -18.24
N LEU A 232 2.99 -23.42 -18.98
CA LEU A 232 4.23 -23.77 -19.69
C LEU A 232 4.47 -22.78 -20.83
N ARG A 233 5.73 -22.47 -21.12
CA ARG A 233 6.06 -21.84 -22.39
C ARG A 233 5.88 -22.87 -23.49
N GLU A 234 5.24 -22.46 -24.58
CA GLU A 234 5.24 -23.28 -25.79
C GLU A 234 6.69 -23.49 -26.22
N PRO A 235 7.05 -24.70 -26.70
CA PRO A 235 8.32 -24.89 -27.36
C PRO A 235 8.40 -23.86 -28.49
N VAL A 236 9.52 -23.16 -28.62
CA VAL A 236 9.77 -22.33 -29.80
C VAL A 236 9.74 -23.29 -30.99
N THR A 237 8.62 -23.34 -31.71
CA THR A 237 8.58 -23.93 -33.04
C THR A 237 9.56 -23.11 -33.85
N SER A 238 10.73 -23.67 -34.11
CA SER A 238 11.64 -23.15 -35.12
C SER A 238 10.84 -23.02 -36.40
N ALA A 239 10.46 -21.79 -36.75
CA ALA A 239 10.02 -21.50 -38.10
C ALA A 239 11.17 -21.94 -39.01
N ASN A 240 10.93 -22.99 -39.80
CA ASN A 240 11.88 -23.45 -40.80
C ASN A 240 12.22 -22.27 -41.73
N PRO A 241 13.49 -22.15 -42.16
CA PRO A 241 13.94 -21.10 -43.09
C PRO A 241 13.22 -21.17 -44.44
#